data_AF-A0A9N8PXU5-F1
#
_entry.id   AF-A0A9N8PXU5-F1
#
_cell.length_a   1.000
_cell.length_b   1.000
_cell.length_c   1.000
_cell.angle_alpha   90.00
_cell.angle_beta   90.00
_cell.angle_gamma   90.00
#
_symmetry.space_group_name_H-M   'P 1'
#
loop_
_entity.id
_entity.type
_entity.pdbx_description
1 polymer ?
#
loop_
_entity_poly.entity_id
_entity_poly.type
_entity_poly.pdbx_seq_one_letter_code
_entity_poly.pdbx_strand_id
1 'polypeptide(L)'
;MGIYTKRENSFEISTIARKVEKSQNEIENKIYEYEEALDVVGNGCYNRSLLFTLSIGLLGMGIDIFGFSIIVTGCSCDFELELWQKSTMLSMPFIVPGYFILQLDFSYDLYFISITPWRVLTLVLAAPLGISAFLLHFCYESPKFLVNAGKEQQALKYLRKIWIRNGNYKNDFPITCFSSIQTRTLLSGITHGLLFAGITLAVSKLASMKKTMMIMFLLIPMLSSLGAIFNQNDVASLMFYVGMMMTNLCMGVLFAYYVELYPTSYRGMAACLGVMVARISGVGGVNFLGSYLMTDCTMTFYAFSAYLLGGIVVAAYFLPPDKPKNI
;
A
#
# COMPACT_ATOMS: atom_id res chain seq x y z
N MET A 1 63.03 53.43 -17.90
CA MET A 1 62.91 52.55 -19.09
C MET A 1 62.09 51.34 -18.66
N GLY A 2 60.90 51.17 -19.25
CA GLY A 2 59.80 50.36 -18.70
C GLY A 2 59.94 48.84 -18.83
N ILE A 3 59.77 48.17 -17.70
CA ILE A 3 58.93 47.01 -17.35
C ILE A 3 58.22 46.20 -18.49
N TYR A 4 58.66 44.93 -18.62
CA TYR A 4 57.98 43.61 -18.80
C TYR A 4 57.37 43.07 -20.13
N THR A 5 57.96 41.92 -20.51
CA THR A 5 57.52 40.65 -21.18
C THR A 5 56.04 40.33 -21.49
N LYS A 6 55.79 39.64 -22.64
CA LYS A 6 54.73 38.61 -22.87
C LYS A 6 55.00 37.92 -24.23
N ARG A 7 55.20 36.60 -24.45
CA ARG A 7 54.53 35.33 -24.07
C ARG A 7 53.12 35.17 -24.67
N GLU A 8 53.05 34.85 -25.95
CA GLU A 8 51.81 34.88 -26.76
C GLU A 8 51.07 33.53 -26.95
N ASN A 9 51.62 32.38 -26.55
CA ASN A 9 50.95 31.06 -26.72
C ASN A 9 50.27 30.48 -25.46
N SER A 10 50.16 31.24 -24.37
CA SER A 10 49.55 30.77 -23.11
C SER A 10 48.05 31.04 -23.00
N PHE A 11 47.50 31.95 -23.83
CA PHE A 11 46.13 32.44 -23.64
C PHE A 11 45.07 31.53 -24.28
N GLU A 12 45.33 30.97 -25.47
CA GLU A 12 44.38 30.05 -26.13
C GLU A 12 44.20 28.73 -25.39
N ILE A 13 45.29 28.10 -24.91
CA ILE A 13 45.19 26.86 -24.10
C ILE A 13 44.41 27.12 -22.81
N SER A 14 44.61 28.26 -22.15
CA SER A 14 43.85 28.63 -20.96
C SER A 14 42.37 28.94 -21.26
N THR A 15 42.07 29.41 -22.47
CA THR A 15 40.69 29.72 -22.91
C THR A 15 39.95 28.45 -23.31
N ILE A 16 40.62 27.49 -23.95
CA ILE A 16 40.07 26.16 -24.25
C ILE A 16 39.91 25.37 -22.95
N ALA A 17 40.90 25.34 -22.06
CA ALA A 17 40.79 24.69 -20.75
C ALA A 17 39.67 25.30 -19.91
N ARG A 18 39.55 26.64 -19.86
CA ARG A 18 38.47 27.32 -19.14
C ARG A 18 37.10 27.13 -19.80
N LYS A 19 37.02 26.94 -21.12
CA LYS A 19 35.75 26.66 -21.85
C LYS A 19 35.33 25.19 -21.73
N VAL A 20 36.29 24.27 -21.68
CA VAL A 20 36.09 22.84 -21.34
C VAL A 20 35.68 22.70 -19.89
N GLU A 21 36.32 23.45 -18.97
CA GLU A 21 35.98 23.46 -17.55
C GLU A 21 34.64 24.17 -17.28
N LYS A 22 34.27 25.22 -18.04
CA LYS A 22 32.90 25.79 -18.00
C LYS A 22 31.84 24.85 -18.56
N SER A 23 32.15 24.11 -19.63
CA SER A 23 31.24 23.10 -20.19
C SER A 23 31.12 21.86 -19.31
N GLN A 24 32.15 21.51 -18.54
CA GLN A 24 32.12 20.39 -17.59
C GLN A 24 31.55 20.79 -16.22
N ASN A 25 31.64 22.06 -15.80
CA ASN A 25 31.05 22.56 -14.56
C ASN A 25 29.56 22.98 -14.69
N GLU A 26 28.98 23.01 -15.89
CA GLU A 26 27.53 23.15 -16.08
C GLU A 26 26.77 21.80 -16.06
N ILE A 27 27.48 20.68 -15.89
CA ILE A 27 26.89 19.52 -15.21
C ILE A 27 27.10 19.77 -13.72
N GLU A 28 26.33 20.71 -13.19
CA GLU A 28 26.02 20.68 -11.77
C GLU A 28 25.51 19.25 -11.53
N ASN A 29 26.33 18.41 -10.88
CA ASN A 29 25.91 17.07 -10.46
C ASN A 29 24.86 17.30 -9.39
N LYS A 30 23.66 17.70 -9.82
CA LYS A 30 22.49 17.85 -8.98
C LYS A 30 22.28 16.48 -8.38
N ILE A 31 22.51 16.39 -7.08
CA ILE A 31 22.25 15.17 -6.33
C ILE A 31 20.74 15.08 -6.23
N TYR A 32 20.15 14.14 -6.95
CA TYR A 32 18.72 13.89 -6.88
C TYR A 32 18.42 13.07 -5.64
N GLU A 33 17.42 13.46 -4.87
CA GLU A 33 16.83 12.50 -3.95
C GLU A 33 16.09 11.42 -4.75
N TYR A 34 15.96 10.22 -4.20
CA TYR A 34 15.31 9.10 -4.90
C TYR A 34 13.91 9.46 -5.42
N GLU A 35 13.12 10.21 -4.66
CA GLU A 35 11.77 10.62 -5.05
C GLU A 35 11.82 11.66 -6.19
N GLU A 36 12.74 12.62 -6.16
CA GLU A 36 12.94 13.58 -7.26
C GLU A 36 13.39 12.88 -8.55
N ALA A 37 14.22 11.84 -8.42
CA ALA A 37 14.65 11.03 -9.56
C ALA A 37 13.47 10.28 -10.20
N LEU A 38 12.49 9.84 -9.42
CA LEU A 38 11.25 9.23 -9.93
C LEU A 38 10.37 10.27 -10.64
N ASP A 39 10.24 11.47 -10.09
CA ASP A 39 9.49 12.56 -10.72
C ASP A 39 10.08 12.93 -12.07
N VAL A 40 11.42 13.00 -12.15
CA VAL A 40 12.14 13.21 -13.42
C VAL A 40 11.89 12.06 -14.37
N VAL A 41 11.90 10.81 -13.93
CA VAL A 41 11.60 9.64 -14.78
C VAL A 41 10.15 9.67 -15.31
N GLY A 42 9.26 10.31 -14.56
CA GLY A 42 7.88 10.57 -14.93
C GLY A 42 7.01 9.32 -15.01
N ASN A 43 5.74 9.53 -15.33
CA ASN A 43 4.75 8.47 -15.47
C ASN A 43 4.49 8.12 -16.93
N GLY A 44 4.65 6.83 -17.29
CA GLY A 44 4.40 6.33 -18.63
C GLY A 44 3.88 4.89 -18.66
N CYS A 45 4.12 4.20 -19.77
CA CYS A 45 3.61 2.84 -19.99
C CYS A 45 4.11 1.83 -18.97
N TYR A 46 5.35 1.95 -18.50
CA TYR A 46 5.87 1.06 -17.45
C TYR A 46 5.07 1.22 -16.16
N ASN A 47 4.89 2.46 -15.70
CA ASN A 47 4.21 2.74 -14.43
C ASN A 47 2.73 2.30 -14.48
N ARG A 48 2.05 2.47 -15.62
CA ARG A 48 0.68 1.95 -15.82
C ARG A 48 0.62 0.42 -15.81
N SER A 49 1.57 -0.25 -16.47
CA SER A 49 1.66 -1.72 -16.49
C SER A 49 2.00 -2.28 -15.11
N LEU A 50 2.88 -1.61 -14.36
CA LEU A 50 3.22 -1.96 -12.98
C LEU A 50 2.00 -1.81 -12.08
N LEU A 51 1.27 -0.69 -12.18
CA LEU A 51 0.03 -0.46 -11.43
C LEU A 51 -1.02 -1.54 -11.70
N PHE A 52 -1.19 -1.91 -12.96
CA PHE A 52 -2.10 -2.99 -13.37
C PHE A 52 -1.70 -4.33 -12.77
N THR A 53 -0.41 -4.67 -12.84
CA THR A 53 0.15 -5.90 -12.27
C THR A 53 -0.06 -5.97 -10.76
N LEU A 54 0.24 -4.89 -10.04
CA LEU A 54 0.04 -4.79 -8.60
C LEU A 54 -1.44 -4.86 -8.22
N SER A 55 -2.31 -4.28 -9.05
CA SER A 55 -3.77 -4.33 -8.86
C SER A 55 -4.33 -5.73 -9.08
N ILE A 56 -3.83 -6.49 -10.05
CA ILE A 56 -4.16 -7.92 -10.22
C ILE A 56 -3.65 -8.72 -9.01
N GLY A 57 -2.45 -8.45 -8.52
CA GLY A 57 -1.92 -9.10 -7.31
C GLY A 57 -2.76 -8.81 -6.06
N LEU A 58 -3.22 -7.57 -5.89
CA LEU A 58 -4.14 -7.17 -4.83
C LEU A 58 -5.51 -7.84 -4.96
N LEU A 59 -6.03 -7.96 -6.18
CA LEU A 59 -7.26 -8.68 -6.47
C LEU A 59 -7.08 -10.18 -6.20
N GLY A 60 -5.93 -10.76 -6.58
CA GLY A 60 -5.57 -12.15 -6.30
C GLY A 60 -5.42 -12.44 -4.81
N MET A 61 -4.79 -11.55 -4.04
CA MET A 61 -4.76 -11.64 -2.58
C MET A 61 -6.16 -11.50 -2.01
N GLY A 62 -6.98 -10.58 -2.52
CA GLY A 62 -8.40 -10.56 -2.20
C GLY A 62 -9.02 -11.94 -2.43
N ILE A 63 -8.81 -12.53 -3.60
CA ILE A 63 -9.36 -13.83 -4.04
C ILE A 63 -8.88 -15.05 -3.23
N ASP A 64 -7.63 -15.05 -2.82
CA ASP A 64 -7.02 -16.19 -2.16
C ASP A 64 -7.39 -16.27 -0.70
N ILE A 65 -7.31 -15.13 0.01
CA ILE A 65 -7.56 -15.17 1.43
C ILE A 65 -8.99 -15.74 1.59
N PHE A 66 -9.95 -15.32 0.75
CA PHE A 66 -11.42 -15.52 0.73
C PHE A 66 -11.99 -16.77 -0.03
N GLY A 67 -11.23 -17.60 -0.77
CA GLY A 67 -11.79 -18.67 -1.62
C GLY A 67 -12.18 -20.00 -0.96
N PHE A 68 -11.55 -20.37 0.15
CA PHE A 68 -11.59 -21.75 0.68
C PHE A 68 -12.84 -22.10 1.49
N SER A 69 -13.55 -21.12 2.07
CA SER A 69 -14.69 -21.39 2.98
C SER A 69 -15.90 -22.08 2.35
N ILE A 70 -16.14 -21.95 1.03
CA ILE A 70 -17.30 -22.60 0.34
C ILE A 70 -16.96 -23.99 -0.21
N ILE A 71 -15.73 -24.22 -0.68
CA ILE A 71 -15.28 -25.57 -1.09
C ILE A 71 -15.50 -26.54 0.07
N VAL A 72 -15.21 -26.08 1.30
CA VAL A 72 -15.40 -26.84 2.53
C VAL A 72 -16.85 -27.14 2.80
N THR A 73 -17.78 -26.19 2.56
CA THR A 73 -19.22 -26.41 2.72
C THR A 73 -19.76 -27.40 1.68
N GLY A 74 -19.31 -27.32 0.43
CA GLY A 74 -19.64 -28.31 -0.60
C GLY A 74 -19.06 -29.70 -0.28
N CYS A 75 -17.77 -29.77 0.07
CA CYS A 75 -17.11 -30.98 0.54
C CYS A 75 -17.69 -31.52 1.85
N SER A 76 -18.31 -30.68 2.69
CA SER A 76 -18.94 -31.13 3.92
C SER A 76 -20.20 -31.95 3.66
N CYS A 77 -20.89 -31.68 2.55
CA CYS A 77 -22.04 -32.45 2.10
C CYS A 77 -21.63 -33.72 1.35
N ASP A 78 -20.51 -33.69 0.61
CA ASP A 78 -20.01 -34.85 -0.16
C ASP A 78 -19.13 -35.83 0.67
N PHE A 79 -18.40 -35.34 1.68
CA PHE A 79 -17.38 -36.13 2.41
C PHE A 79 -17.62 -36.26 3.93
N GLU A 80 -18.74 -35.76 4.47
CA GLU A 80 -19.09 -35.85 5.91
C GLU A 80 -17.97 -35.40 6.89
N LEU A 81 -17.27 -34.31 6.59
CA LEU A 81 -16.13 -33.81 7.38
C LEU A 81 -16.50 -33.45 8.85
N GLU A 82 -15.52 -33.54 9.75
CA GLU A 82 -15.66 -33.21 11.18
C GLU A 82 -15.54 -31.69 11.48
N LEU A 83 -16.08 -31.21 12.61
CA LEU A 83 -16.23 -29.77 12.92
C LEU A 83 -14.89 -28.99 12.96
N TRP A 84 -13.82 -29.64 13.41
CA TRP A 84 -12.47 -29.05 13.49
C TRP A 84 -11.78 -28.95 12.12
N GLN A 85 -12.11 -29.86 11.20
CA GLN A 85 -11.63 -29.83 9.80
C GLN A 85 -12.36 -28.74 9.01
N LYS A 86 -13.67 -28.54 9.28
CA LYS A 86 -14.45 -27.43 8.73
C LYS A 86 -13.92 -26.07 9.21
N SER A 87 -13.66 -25.94 10.51
CA SER A 87 -13.24 -24.67 11.13
C SER A 87 -11.85 -24.20 10.68
N THR A 88 -10.96 -25.13 10.31
CA THR A 88 -9.61 -24.80 9.80
C THR A 88 -9.67 -24.22 8.39
N MET A 89 -10.66 -24.61 7.58
CA MET A 89 -10.78 -24.20 6.19
C MET A 89 -11.81 -23.08 5.95
N LEU A 90 -12.62 -22.75 6.96
CA LEU A 90 -13.62 -21.68 6.96
C LEU A 90 -13.05 -20.28 7.24
N SER A 91 -11.74 -20.14 7.27
CA SER A 91 -11.10 -18.87 7.66
C SER A 91 -11.30 -17.75 6.66
N MET A 92 -11.90 -17.93 5.47
CA MET A 92 -12.23 -16.76 4.64
C MET A 92 -13.18 -16.96 3.38
N PRO A 93 -14.03 -15.94 3.04
CA PRO A 93 -15.22 -15.93 2.11
C PRO A 93 -15.23 -15.43 0.62
N PHE A 94 -15.82 -16.21 -0.32
CA PHE A 94 -16.39 -15.71 -1.59
C PHE A 94 -17.68 -16.43 -2.00
N ILE A 95 -18.69 -15.66 -2.43
CA ILE A 95 -20.04 -16.13 -2.76
C ILE A 95 -20.39 -16.02 -4.25
N VAL A 96 -19.68 -15.21 -5.04
CA VAL A 96 -20.13 -14.83 -6.40
C VAL A 96 -19.65 -15.80 -7.51
N PRO A 97 -18.37 -16.23 -7.57
CA PRO A 97 -17.93 -17.16 -8.62
C PRO A 97 -18.41 -18.59 -8.37
N GLY A 98 -18.51 -19.00 -7.10
CA GLY A 98 -18.89 -20.37 -6.71
C GLY A 98 -20.31 -20.74 -7.12
N TYR A 99 -21.27 -19.82 -7.05
CA TYR A 99 -22.66 -20.07 -7.45
C TYR A 99 -22.79 -20.43 -8.94
N PHE A 100 -22.03 -19.76 -9.81
CA PHE A 100 -22.05 -20.04 -11.24
C PHE A 100 -21.25 -21.28 -11.63
N ILE A 101 -20.14 -21.56 -10.93
CA ILE A 101 -19.21 -22.64 -11.30
C ILE A 101 -19.63 -24.00 -10.71
N LEU A 102 -20.28 -24.03 -9.54
CA LEU A 102 -20.74 -25.27 -8.88
C LEU A 102 -22.05 -25.82 -9.46
N GLN A 103 -22.77 -25.07 -10.29
CA GLN A 103 -23.94 -25.57 -11.03
C GLN A 103 -23.57 -26.32 -12.32
N LEU A 104 -22.29 -26.56 -12.57
CA LEU A 104 -21.84 -27.32 -13.72
C LEU A 104 -21.58 -28.79 -13.35
N ASP A 105 -22.35 -29.71 -13.95
CA ASP A 105 -22.33 -31.15 -13.64
C ASP A 105 -21.31 -31.94 -14.48
N PHE A 106 -20.14 -31.36 -14.81
CA PHE A 106 -19.13 -32.07 -15.61
C PHE A 106 -18.15 -32.86 -14.73
N SER A 107 -17.87 -34.10 -15.12
CA SER A 107 -16.75 -34.88 -14.60
C SER A 107 -16.01 -35.49 -15.80
N TYR A 108 -14.80 -35.01 -16.06
CA TYR A 108 -13.94 -35.55 -17.12
C TYR A 108 -12.72 -36.20 -16.49
N ASP A 109 -12.58 -37.51 -16.69
CA ASP A 109 -11.38 -38.24 -16.31
C ASP A 109 -10.32 -38.12 -17.40
N LEU A 110 -9.31 -37.29 -17.16
CA LEU A 110 -8.04 -37.38 -17.87
C LEU A 110 -7.18 -38.44 -17.19
N TYR A 111 -6.40 -39.18 -17.97
CA TYR A 111 -5.58 -40.35 -17.58
C TYR A 111 -4.65 -40.15 -16.35
N PHE A 112 -4.47 -38.91 -15.87
CA PHE A 112 -3.73 -38.57 -14.65
C PHE A 112 -4.50 -37.74 -13.61
N ILE A 113 -5.61 -37.07 -13.97
CA ILE A 113 -6.34 -36.15 -13.08
C ILE A 113 -7.84 -36.16 -13.44
N SER A 114 -8.71 -36.55 -12.51
CA SER A 114 -10.16 -36.29 -12.60
C SER A 114 -10.41 -34.80 -12.45
N ILE A 115 -10.90 -34.12 -13.50
CA ILE A 115 -11.24 -32.70 -13.45
C ILE A 115 -12.67 -32.57 -12.93
N THR A 116 -12.78 -32.16 -11.67
CA THR A 116 -14.04 -31.84 -11.01
C THR A 116 -14.27 -30.32 -10.96
N PRO A 117 -15.52 -29.84 -10.85
CA PRO A 117 -15.85 -28.41 -10.85
C PRO A 117 -15.10 -27.61 -9.76
N TRP A 118 -14.85 -28.22 -8.60
CA TRP A 118 -14.10 -27.59 -7.52
C TRP A 118 -12.60 -27.43 -7.83
N ARG A 119 -11.98 -28.33 -8.61
CA ARG A 119 -10.58 -28.20 -9.06
C ARG A 119 -10.43 -27.08 -10.08
N VAL A 120 -11.41 -26.92 -10.96
CA VAL A 120 -11.47 -25.80 -11.92
C VAL A 120 -11.62 -24.48 -11.17
N LEU A 121 -12.46 -24.44 -10.14
CA LEU A 121 -12.59 -23.26 -9.28
C LEU A 121 -11.24 -22.88 -8.64
N THR A 122 -10.50 -23.84 -8.07
CA THR A 122 -9.17 -23.58 -7.49
C THR A 122 -8.19 -23.01 -8.52
N LEU A 123 -8.19 -23.53 -9.75
CA LEU A 123 -7.33 -23.01 -10.83
C LEU A 123 -7.73 -21.59 -11.25
N VAL A 124 -9.03 -21.29 -11.30
CA VAL A 124 -9.54 -19.94 -11.61
C VAL A 124 -9.19 -18.94 -10.51
N LEU A 125 -9.24 -19.34 -9.24
CA LEU A 125 -8.89 -18.47 -8.10
C LEU A 125 -7.37 -18.27 -7.97
N ALA A 126 -6.57 -19.28 -8.32
CA ALA A 126 -5.11 -19.16 -8.37
C ALA A 126 -4.62 -18.35 -9.59
N ALA A 127 -5.41 -18.24 -10.65
CA ALA A 127 -5.01 -17.59 -11.88
C ALA A 127 -4.64 -16.10 -11.70
N PRO A 128 -5.41 -15.25 -11.00
CA PRO A 128 -5.00 -13.86 -10.74
C PRO A 128 -3.66 -13.75 -10.01
N LEU A 129 -3.42 -14.59 -9.00
CA LEU A 129 -2.13 -14.63 -8.31
C LEU A 129 -1.00 -15.07 -9.24
N GLY A 130 -1.20 -16.14 -10.00
CA GLY A 130 -0.23 -16.67 -10.97
C GLY A 130 0.07 -15.67 -12.09
N ILE A 131 -0.95 -14.99 -12.61
CA ILE A 131 -0.81 -13.91 -13.59
C ILE A 131 -0.03 -12.75 -12.98
N SER A 132 -0.33 -12.35 -11.74
CA SER A 132 0.42 -11.28 -11.07
C SER A 132 1.89 -11.65 -10.87
N ALA A 133 2.18 -12.88 -10.45
CA ALA A 133 3.54 -13.37 -10.24
C ALA A 133 4.33 -13.42 -11.55
N PHE A 134 3.68 -13.89 -12.62
CA PHE A 134 4.26 -13.88 -13.96
C PHE A 134 4.54 -12.46 -14.46
N LEU A 135 3.59 -11.53 -14.30
CA LEU A 135 3.76 -10.14 -14.70
C LEU A 135 4.86 -9.42 -13.88
N LEU A 136 5.00 -9.74 -12.60
CA LEU A 136 6.06 -9.20 -11.74
C LEU A 136 7.45 -9.65 -12.17
N HIS A 137 7.60 -10.81 -12.80
CA HIS A 137 8.88 -11.25 -13.37
C HIS A 137 9.42 -10.27 -14.43
N PHE A 138 8.54 -9.56 -15.14
CA PHE A 138 8.92 -8.55 -16.13
C PHE A 138 9.11 -7.14 -15.54
N CYS A 139 8.83 -6.98 -14.25
CA CYS A 139 9.07 -5.72 -13.54
C CYS A 139 10.53 -5.67 -13.10
N TYR A 140 11.11 -4.47 -13.12
CA TYR A 140 12.45 -4.28 -12.58
C TYR A 140 12.39 -4.29 -11.06
N GLU A 141 13.47 -4.76 -10.44
CA GLU A 141 13.66 -4.63 -9.00
C GLU A 141 13.54 -3.17 -8.56
N SER A 142 12.99 -2.94 -7.37
CA SER A 142 12.79 -1.60 -6.83
C SER A 142 14.13 -0.86 -6.76
N PRO A 143 14.33 0.26 -7.50
CA PRO A 143 15.59 0.96 -7.46
C PRO A 143 15.90 1.50 -6.05
N LYS A 144 14.85 1.80 -5.26
CA LYS A 144 14.94 2.15 -3.82
C LYS A 144 15.66 1.10 -2.99
N PHE A 145 15.36 -0.17 -3.24
CA PHE A 145 15.99 -1.28 -2.55
C PHE A 145 17.48 -1.40 -2.94
N LEU A 146 17.80 -1.25 -4.23
CA LEU A 146 19.18 -1.31 -4.72
C LEU A 146 20.06 -0.19 -4.16
N VAL A 147 19.51 1.02 -3.99
CA VAL A 147 20.18 2.13 -3.29
C VAL A 147 20.55 1.72 -1.86
N ASN A 148 19.56 1.22 -1.10
CA ASN A 148 19.76 0.82 0.29
C ASN A 148 20.69 -0.41 0.43
N ALA A 149 20.79 -1.24 -0.60
CA ALA A 149 21.72 -2.35 -0.68
C ALA A 149 23.15 -1.93 -1.12
N GLY A 150 23.40 -0.63 -1.33
CA GLY A 150 24.69 -0.10 -1.81
C GLY A 150 24.98 -0.38 -3.29
N LYS A 151 24.00 -0.85 -4.06
CA LYS A 151 24.13 -1.19 -5.49
C LYS A 151 23.67 -0.04 -6.38
N GLU A 152 24.26 1.14 -6.21
CA GLU A 152 23.74 2.37 -6.80
C GLU A 152 23.75 2.37 -8.33
N GLN A 153 24.82 1.84 -8.93
CA GLN A 153 24.94 1.74 -10.38
C GLN A 153 23.86 0.85 -11.02
N GLN A 154 23.42 -0.20 -10.31
CA GLN A 154 22.33 -1.06 -10.79
C GLN A 154 20.98 -0.32 -10.71
N ALA A 155 20.77 0.50 -9.68
CA ALA A 155 19.57 1.32 -9.55
C ALA A 155 19.47 2.34 -10.70
N LEU A 156 20.56 3.04 -11.04
CA LEU A 156 20.62 3.97 -12.19
C LEU A 156 20.30 3.25 -13.51
N LYS A 157 20.82 2.03 -13.69
CA LYS A 157 20.55 1.21 -14.87
C LYS A 157 19.06 0.87 -14.99
N TYR A 158 18.37 0.56 -13.89
CA TYR A 158 16.93 0.28 -13.90
C TYR A 158 16.09 1.54 -14.09
N LEU A 159 16.44 2.66 -13.46
CA LEU A 159 15.78 3.95 -13.71
C LEU A 159 15.88 4.37 -15.18
N ARG A 160 17.05 4.21 -15.80
CA ARG A 160 17.22 4.44 -17.24
C ARG A 160 16.32 3.55 -18.09
N LYS A 161 16.17 2.27 -17.74
CA LYS A 161 15.26 1.37 -18.46
C LYS A 161 13.80 1.79 -18.30
N ILE A 162 13.41 2.23 -17.11
CA ILE A 162 12.06 2.76 -16.83
C ILE A 162 11.81 4.02 -17.65
N TRP A 163 12.76 4.96 -17.67
CA TRP A 163 12.72 6.18 -18.47
C TRP A 163 12.42 5.91 -19.95
N ILE A 164 13.18 4.98 -20.55
CA ILE A 164 12.99 4.58 -21.95
C ILE A 164 11.60 3.95 -22.15
N ARG A 165 11.18 3.05 -21.25
CA ARG A 165 9.89 2.36 -21.32
C ARG A 165 8.69 3.29 -21.05
N ASN A 166 8.91 4.42 -20.41
CA ASN A 166 7.93 5.49 -20.25
C ASN A 166 7.81 6.40 -21.49
N GLY A 167 8.60 6.17 -22.54
CA GLY A 167 8.48 6.85 -23.84
C GLY A 167 9.55 7.88 -24.12
N ASN A 168 10.49 8.11 -23.19
CA ASN A 168 11.54 9.13 -23.33
C ASN A 168 12.81 8.58 -24.03
N TYR A 169 12.65 7.92 -25.18
CA TYR A 169 13.76 7.27 -25.89
C TYR A 169 14.70 8.24 -26.63
N LYS A 170 14.23 9.46 -26.93
CA LYS A 170 15.00 10.48 -27.66
C LYS A 170 15.81 11.40 -26.75
N ASN A 171 15.53 11.40 -25.45
CA ASN A 171 16.14 12.29 -24.48
C ASN A 171 17.24 11.54 -23.74
N ASP A 172 18.41 12.17 -23.60
CA ASP A 172 19.45 11.68 -22.73
C ASP A 172 18.93 11.55 -21.29
N PHE A 173 19.33 10.47 -20.63
CA PHE A 173 18.90 10.20 -19.26
C PHE A 173 19.60 11.19 -18.30
N PRO A 174 18.86 12.11 -17.65
CA PRO A 174 19.46 13.28 -16.97
C PRO A 174 19.97 12.99 -15.55
N ILE A 175 19.88 11.75 -15.06
CA ILE A 175 20.18 11.40 -13.67
C ILE A 175 21.50 10.64 -13.61
N THR A 176 22.47 11.18 -12.86
CA THR A 176 23.83 10.63 -12.75
C THR A 176 24.18 10.13 -11.35
N CYS A 177 23.66 10.76 -10.31
CA CYS A 177 23.86 10.40 -8.91
C CYS A 177 22.58 10.63 -8.09
N PHE A 178 22.40 9.84 -7.02
CA PHE A 178 21.34 10.05 -6.04
C PHE A 178 21.86 9.90 -4.62
N SER A 179 21.14 10.48 -3.65
CA SER A 179 21.39 10.29 -2.22
C SER A 179 20.56 9.13 -1.66
N SER A 180 21.06 8.49 -0.59
CA SER A 180 20.34 7.43 0.12
C SER A 180 19.26 8.00 1.04
N ILE A 181 18.24 7.18 1.33
CA ILE A 181 17.10 7.57 2.18
C ILE A 181 17.55 7.84 3.60
N GLN A 182 17.02 8.91 4.17
CA GLN A 182 17.32 9.30 5.54
C GLN A 182 16.96 8.19 6.54
N THR A 183 17.94 7.74 7.33
CA THR A 183 17.79 6.68 8.36
C THR A 183 16.67 6.97 9.37
N ARG A 184 16.28 8.24 9.50
CA ARG A 184 15.14 8.68 10.32
C ARG A 184 13.82 8.06 9.88
N THR A 185 13.59 7.89 8.57
CA THR A 185 12.37 7.28 8.03
C THR A 185 12.33 5.77 8.28
N LEU A 186 13.49 5.11 8.23
CA LEU A 186 13.61 3.70 8.61
C LEU A 186 13.35 3.50 10.10
N LEU A 187 13.96 4.35 10.94
CA LEU A 187 13.75 4.32 12.39
C LEU A 187 12.28 4.58 12.75
N SER A 188 11.62 5.53 12.07
CA SER A 188 10.19 5.78 12.29
C SER A 188 9.32 4.59 11.87
N GLY A 189 9.68 3.89 10.80
CA GLY A 189 8.99 2.67 10.38
C GLY A 189 9.11 1.54 11.40
N ILE A 190 10.31 1.32 11.94
CA ILE A 190 10.57 0.31 12.98
C ILE A 190 9.83 0.64 14.27
N THR A 191 9.93 1.89 14.75
CA THR A 191 9.21 2.31 15.97
C THR A 191 7.70 2.21 15.77
N HIS A 192 7.19 2.57 14.59
CA HIS A 192 5.77 2.42 14.27
C HIS A 192 5.32 0.96 14.29
N GLY A 193 6.09 0.05 13.69
CA GLY A 193 5.78 -1.38 13.70
C GLY A 193 5.74 -1.98 15.10
N LEU A 194 6.72 -1.63 15.95
CA LEU A 194 6.77 -2.09 17.35
C LEU A 194 5.62 -1.52 18.19
N LEU A 195 5.31 -0.23 18.03
CA LEU A 195 4.18 0.41 18.70
C LEU A 195 2.85 -0.22 18.28
N PHE A 196 2.65 -0.46 16.98
CA PHE A 196 1.43 -1.08 16.45
C PHE A 196 1.25 -2.50 16.99
N ALA A 197 2.32 -3.31 17.02
CA ALA A 197 2.31 -4.65 17.60
C ALA A 197 1.95 -4.60 19.10
N GLY A 198 2.57 -3.69 19.87
CA GLY A 198 2.29 -3.51 21.29
C GLY A 198 0.85 -3.10 21.57
N ILE A 199 0.31 -2.15 20.81
CA ILE A 199 -1.08 -1.71 20.95
C ILE A 199 -2.05 -2.83 20.57
N THR A 200 -1.77 -3.59 19.52
CA THR A 200 -2.60 -4.74 19.12
C THR A 200 -2.67 -5.81 20.22
N LEU A 201 -1.55 -6.05 20.92
CA LEU A 201 -1.52 -6.93 22.10
C LEU A 201 -2.33 -6.37 23.29
N ALA A 202 -2.25 -5.06 23.53
CA ALA A 202 -3.06 -4.40 24.56
C ALA A 202 -4.56 -4.46 24.24
N VAL A 203 -4.92 -4.28 22.96
CA VAL A 203 -6.27 -4.40 22.43
C VAL A 203 -6.87 -5.77 22.73
N SER A 204 -6.09 -6.85 22.61
CA SER A 204 -6.54 -8.20 22.95
C SER A 204 -7.00 -8.33 24.41
N LYS A 205 -6.43 -7.55 25.33
CA LYS A 205 -6.85 -7.54 26.76
C LYS A 205 -8.11 -6.70 27.02
N LEU A 206 -8.41 -5.76 26.14
CA LEU A 206 -9.53 -4.81 26.26
C LEU A 206 -10.70 -5.19 25.34
N ALA A 207 -10.66 -6.37 24.71
CA ALA A 207 -11.59 -6.83 23.68
C ALA A 207 -13.07 -6.84 24.10
N SER A 208 -13.37 -6.73 25.40
CA SER A 208 -14.73 -6.59 25.92
C SER A 208 -15.34 -5.19 25.77
N MET A 209 -14.54 -4.15 25.55
CA MET A 209 -14.98 -2.74 25.53
C MET A 209 -14.98 -2.14 24.11
N LYS A 210 -15.58 -2.86 23.15
CA LYS A 210 -15.45 -2.59 21.71
C LYS A 210 -15.91 -1.21 21.27
N LYS A 211 -17.02 -0.71 21.81
CA LYS A 211 -17.56 0.62 21.49
C LYS A 211 -16.62 1.70 21.99
N THR A 212 -16.16 1.57 23.23
CA THR A 212 -15.20 2.49 23.84
C THR A 212 -13.90 2.49 23.03
N MET A 213 -13.40 1.32 22.62
CA MET A 213 -12.20 1.21 21.80
C MET A 213 -12.35 1.84 20.43
N MET A 214 -13.49 1.62 19.76
CA MET A 214 -13.78 2.21 18.45
C MET A 214 -13.77 3.75 18.53
N ILE A 215 -14.40 4.32 19.57
CA ILE A 215 -14.42 5.76 19.79
C ILE A 215 -13.00 6.29 20.06
N MET A 216 -12.23 5.61 20.92
CA MET A 216 -10.85 6.00 21.22
C MET A 216 -9.95 5.99 19.97
N PHE A 217 -10.06 4.97 19.12
CA PHE A 217 -9.30 4.88 17.88
C PHE A 217 -9.70 5.87 16.80
N LEU A 218 -10.89 6.47 16.89
CA LEU A 218 -11.29 7.59 16.02
C LEU A 218 -10.91 8.95 16.63
N LEU A 219 -10.94 9.07 17.96
CA LEU A 219 -10.61 10.30 18.69
C LEU A 219 -9.12 10.65 18.61
N ILE A 220 -8.22 9.67 18.79
CA ILE A 220 -6.77 9.90 18.77
C ILE A 220 -6.30 10.47 17.42
N PRO A 221 -6.68 9.90 16.26
CA PRO A 221 -6.38 10.49 14.94
C PRO A 221 -7.02 11.86 14.71
N MET A 222 -8.22 12.10 15.25
CA MET A 222 -8.91 13.40 15.13
C MET A 222 -8.13 14.51 15.85
N LEU A 223 -7.70 14.25 17.09
CA LEU A 223 -6.86 15.18 17.84
C LEU A 223 -5.48 15.36 17.20
N SER A 224 -4.90 14.28 16.66
CA SER A 224 -3.60 14.33 15.99
C SER A 224 -3.64 15.13 14.68
N SER A 225 -4.71 14.99 13.89
CA SER A 225 -4.89 15.78 12.65
C SER A 225 -5.13 17.26 12.92
N LEU A 226 -5.88 17.62 13.97
CA LEU A 226 -6.02 19.02 14.39
C LEU A 226 -4.71 19.59 14.94
N GLY A 227 -3.98 18.80 15.74
CA GLY A 227 -2.68 19.18 16.30
C GLY A 227 -1.61 19.42 15.24
N ALA A 228 -1.65 18.68 14.13
CA ALA A 228 -0.73 18.84 13.01
C ALA A 228 -0.84 20.22 12.32
N ILE A 229 -2.00 20.89 12.40
CA ILE A 229 -2.22 22.21 11.77
C ILE A 229 -1.47 23.32 12.50
N PHE A 230 -1.41 23.26 13.83
CA PHE A 230 -0.84 24.33 14.66
C PHE A 230 0.67 24.20 14.88
N ASN A 231 1.28 23.11 14.41
CA ASN A 231 2.65 22.78 14.75
C ASN A 231 3.59 22.95 13.57
N GLN A 232 4.67 23.71 13.78
CA GLN A 232 5.71 23.96 12.78
C GLN A 232 6.96 23.10 12.99
N ASN A 233 6.98 22.25 14.03
CA ASN A 233 8.14 21.40 14.34
C ASN A 233 8.06 20.04 13.63
N ASP A 234 9.07 19.72 12.83
CA ASP A 234 9.15 18.46 12.04
C ASP A 234 9.01 17.18 12.89
N VAL A 235 9.66 17.14 14.06
CA VAL A 235 9.63 15.98 14.97
C VAL A 235 8.22 15.74 15.50
N ALA A 236 7.50 16.81 15.80
CA ALA A 236 6.18 16.70 16.39
C ALA A 236 5.10 16.45 15.31
N SER A 237 5.30 16.91 14.07
CA SER A 237 4.53 16.45 12.91
C SER A 237 4.66 14.93 12.69
N LEU A 238 5.86 14.37 12.88
CA LEU A 238 6.07 12.91 12.83
C LEU A 238 5.29 12.17 13.93
N MET A 239 5.22 12.73 15.14
CA MET A 239 4.42 12.15 16.23
C MET A 239 2.91 12.19 15.93
N PHE A 240 2.41 13.30 15.38
CA PHE A 240 1.02 13.40 14.97
C PHE A 240 0.67 12.45 13.81
N TYR A 241 1.60 12.26 12.87
CA TYR A 241 1.44 11.25 11.81
C TYR A 241 1.29 9.83 12.39
N VAL A 242 2.09 9.46 13.40
CA VAL A 242 1.94 8.17 14.11
C VAL A 242 0.57 8.06 14.79
N GLY A 243 0.07 9.15 15.37
CA GLY A 243 -1.27 9.22 15.95
C GLY A 243 -2.38 9.05 14.92
N MET A 244 -2.23 9.62 13.71
CA MET A 244 -3.18 9.46 12.62
C MET A 244 -3.28 8.01 12.12
N MET A 245 -2.17 7.26 12.13
CA MET A 245 -2.13 5.86 11.69
C MET A 245 -2.88 4.88 12.61
N MET A 246 -3.32 5.31 13.79
CA MET A 246 -4.12 4.48 14.70
C MET A 246 -5.49 4.09 14.12
N THR A 247 -5.98 4.80 13.09
CA THR A 247 -7.20 4.40 12.35
C THR A 247 -7.11 2.98 11.77
N ASN A 248 -5.90 2.47 11.51
CA ASN A 248 -5.71 1.11 11.01
C ASN A 248 -6.19 0.04 12.01
N LEU A 249 -6.22 0.34 13.30
CA LEU A 249 -6.72 -0.55 14.34
C LEU A 249 -8.26 -0.67 14.34
N CYS A 250 -8.97 0.31 13.75
CA CYS A 250 -10.44 0.27 13.64
C CYS A 250 -10.92 -0.94 12.83
N MET A 251 -10.13 -1.41 11.85
CA MET A 251 -10.49 -2.59 11.06
C MET A 251 -10.69 -3.83 11.95
N GLY A 252 -9.79 -4.06 12.92
CA GLY A 252 -9.91 -5.21 13.83
C GLY A 252 -11.20 -5.16 14.68
N VAL A 253 -11.55 -3.97 15.17
CA VAL A 253 -12.78 -3.76 15.95
C VAL A 253 -14.03 -3.92 15.07
N LEU A 254 -14.00 -3.43 13.83
CA LEU A 254 -15.09 -3.62 12.85
C LEU A 254 -15.32 -5.10 12.55
N PHE A 255 -14.26 -5.90 12.38
CA PHE A 255 -14.39 -7.35 12.22
C PHE A 255 -15.03 -8.03 13.43
N ALA A 256 -14.68 -7.59 14.65
CA ALA A 256 -15.34 -8.09 15.85
C ALA A 256 -16.84 -7.77 15.86
N TYR A 257 -17.24 -6.59 15.39
CA TYR A 257 -18.65 -6.23 15.21
C TYR A 257 -19.35 -7.04 14.13
N TYR A 258 -18.70 -7.30 12.98
CA TYR A 258 -19.29 -8.15 11.94
C TYR A 258 -19.61 -9.55 12.44
N VAL A 259 -18.74 -10.12 13.27
CA VAL A 259 -18.95 -11.46 13.84
C VAL A 259 -20.05 -11.48 14.91
N GLU A 260 -20.21 -10.41 15.68
CA GLU A 260 -21.18 -10.39 16.78
C GLU A 260 -22.58 -9.91 16.38
N LEU A 261 -22.68 -8.90 15.52
CA LEU A 261 -23.96 -8.30 15.14
C LEU A 261 -24.67 -9.09 14.04
N TYR A 262 -23.92 -9.76 13.16
CA TYR A 262 -24.50 -10.51 12.05
C TYR A 262 -24.72 -11.98 12.42
N PRO A 263 -25.84 -12.57 11.98
CA PRO A 263 -26.10 -14.00 12.14
C PRO A 263 -25.03 -14.81 11.39
N THR A 264 -24.70 -15.99 11.90
CA THR A 264 -23.61 -16.87 11.40
C THR A 264 -23.66 -17.11 9.90
N SER A 265 -24.85 -17.21 9.31
CA SER A 265 -25.07 -17.40 7.87
C SER A 265 -24.57 -16.25 7.00
N TYR A 266 -24.43 -15.04 7.55
CA TYR A 266 -24.08 -13.82 6.80
C TYR A 266 -22.86 -13.06 7.33
N ARG A 267 -22.22 -13.51 8.42
CA ARG A 267 -21.03 -12.84 9.02
C ARG A 267 -19.92 -12.57 8.01
N GLY A 268 -19.57 -13.59 7.21
CA GLY A 268 -18.55 -13.48 6.17
C GLY A 268 -18.94 -12.48 5.07
N MET A 269 -20.22 -12.47 4.66
CA MET A 269 -20.72 -11.57 3.61
C MET A 269 -20.66 -10.10 4.06
N ALA A 270 -21.12 -9.82 5.28
CA ALA A 270 -21.13 -8.48 5.84
C ALA A 270 -19.72 -7.90 6.00
N ALA A 271 -18.78 -8.73 6.48
CA ALA A 271 -17.38 -8.34 6.57
C ALA A 271 -16.77 -8.05 5.18
N CYS A 272 -17.11 -8.84 4.16
CA CYS A 272 -16.65 -8.62 2.79
C CYS A 272 -17.15 -7.30 2.21
N LEU A 273 -18.46 -7.04 2.32
CA LEU A 273 -19.05 -5.79 1.85
C LEU A 273 -18.40 -4.59 2.54
N GLY A 274 -18.15 -4.69 3.85
CA GLY A 274 -17.40 -3.69 4.62
C GLY A 274 -16.00 -3.42 4.07
N VAL A 275 -15.23 -4.49 3.84
CA VAL A 275 -13.86 -4.37 3.29
C VAL A 275 -13.87 -3.84 1.85
N MET A 276 -14.82 -4.26 1.01
CA MET A 276 -14.94 -3.76 -0.36
C MET A 276 -15.17 -2.25 -0.38
N VAL A 277 -16.10 -1.76 0.45
CA VAL A 277 -16.35 -0.32 0.60
C VAL A 277 -15.10 0.40 1.12
N ALA A 278 -14.39 -0.18 2.09
CA ALA A 278 -13.13 0.39 2.60
C ALA A 278 -12.00 0.44 1.55
N ARG A 279 -11.95 -0.51 0.62
CA ARG A 279 -10.97 -0.51 -0.49
C ARG A 279 -11.35 0.50 -1.57
N ILE A 280 -12.63 0.60 -1.93
CA ILE A 280 -13.14 1.61 -2.86
C ILE A 280 -12.88 3.02 -2.32
N SER A 281 -13.13 3.24 -1.03
CA SER A 281 -12.81 4.51 -0.37
C SER A 281 -11.32 4.78 -0.29
N GLY A 282 -10.47 3.74 -0.16
CA GLY A 282 -9.02 3.88 -0.26
C GLY A 282 -8.58 4.41 -1.61
N VAL A 283 -9.08 3.85 -2.72
CA VAL A 283 -8.76 4.32 -4.08
C VAL A 283 -9.27 5.74 -4.31
N GLY A 284 -10.54 6.01 -3.99
CA GLY A 284 -11.09 7.36 -4.13
C GLY A 284 -10.38 8.39 -3.25
N GLY A 285 -10.09 7.99 -2.01
CA GLY A 285 -9.42 8.80 -1.02
C GLY A 285 -8.03 9.21 -1.44
N VAL A 286 -7.13 8.28 -1.78
CA VAL A 286 -5.73 8.63 -2.10
C VAL A 286 -5.60 9.45 -3.38
N ASN A 287 -6.46 9.22 -4.38
CA ASN A 287 -6.41 9.99 -5.63
C ASN A 287 -6.94 11.41 -5.44
N PHE A 288 -8.02 11.58 -4.68
CA PHE A 288 -8.60 12.89 -4.40
C PHE A 288 -7.76 13.67 -3.38
N LEU A 289 -7.52 13.09 -2.20
CA LEU A 289 -6.74 13.72 -1.13
C LEU A 289 -5.29 13.94 -1.53
N GLY A 290 -4.70 13.08 -2.37
CA GLY A 290 -3.34 13.27 -2.88
C GLY A 290 -3.19 14.54 -3.72
N SER A 291 -4.21 14.89 -4.51
CA SER A 291 -4.20 16.17 -5.25
C SER A 291 -4.38 17.39 -4.34
N TYR A 292 -5.26 17.28 -3.35
CA TYR A 292 -5.58 18.37 -2.41
C TYR A 292 -4.48 18.62 -1.36
N LEU A 293 -3.73 17.58 -0.96
CA LEU A 293 -2.59 17.70 -0.05
C LEU A 293 -1.50 18.62 -0.60
N MET A 294 -1.34 18.65 -1.93
CA MET A 294 -0.29 19.42 -2.60
C MET A 294 -0.71 20.87 -2.89
N THR A 295 -2.01 21.19 -2.91
CA THR A 295 -2.50 22.56 -3.14
C THR A 295 -2.89 23.26 -1.84
N ASP A 296 -3.64 22.58 -0.96
CA ASP A 296 -4.21 23.14 0.27
C ASP A 296 -4.09 22.13 1.43
N CYS A 297 -2.89 22.07 2.00
CA CYS A 297 -2.55 21.14 3.08
C CYS A 297 -3.45 21.30 4.32
N THR A 298 -3.71 22.54 4.76
CA THR A 298 -4.55 22.85 5.93
C THR A 298 -6.00 22.41 5.77
N MET A 299 -6.59 22.62 4.59
CA MET A 299 -7.97 22.22 4.32
C MET A 299 -8.13 20.70 4.33
N THR A 300 -7.11 19.97 3.87
CA THR A 300 -7.11 18.51 3.89
C THR A 300 -7.15 17.97 5.33
N PHE A 301 -6.36 18.53 6.24
CA PHE A 301 -6.38 18.13 7.65
C PHE A 301 -7.73 18.43 8.33
N TYR A 302 -8.33 19.59 8.07
CA TYR A 302 -9.68 19.90 8.58
C TYR A 302 -10.75 18.93 8.05
N ALA A 303 -10.69 18.59 6.76
CA ALA A 303 -11.60 17.62 6.16
C ALA A 303 -11.49 16.24 6.82
N PHE A 304 -10.27 15.78 7.09
CA PHE A 304 -10.04 14.53 7.84
C PHE A 304 -10.58 14.59 9.27
N SER A 305 -10.35 15.68 10.00
CA SER A 305 -10.87 15.82 11.36
C SER A 305 -12.41 15.83 11.38
N ALA A 306 -13.05 16.52 10.42
CA ALA A 306 -14.51 16.54 10.29
C ALA A 306 -15.08 15.14 9.96
N TYR A 307 -14.42 14.40 9.06
CA TYR A 307 -14.80 13.03 8.72
C TYR A 307 -14.72 12.09 9.95
N LEU A 308 -13.62 12.17 10.71
CA LEU A 308 -13.43 11.38 11.93
C LEU A 308 -14.44 11.74 13.01
N LEU A 309 -14.77 13.03 13.17
CA LEU A 309 -15.81 13.47 14.09
C LEU A 309 -17.17 12.87 13.73
N GLY A 310 -17.54 12.85 12.44
CA GLY A 310 -18.73 12.17 11.97
C GLY A 310 -18.74 10.67 12.33
N GLY A 311 -17.60 10.00 12.16
CA GLY A 311 -17.42 8.61 12.58
C GLY A 311 -17.61 8.40 14.09
N ILE A 312 -17.10 9.30 14.93
CA ILE A 312 -17.29 9.25 16.39
C ILE A 312 -18.76 9.40 16.76
N VAL A 313 -19.46 10.36 16.14
CA VAL A 313 -20.90 10.58 16.39
C VAL A 313 -21.69 9.33 15.99
N VAL A 314 -21.44 8.78 14.80
CA VAL A 314 -22.10 7.54 14.36
C VAL A 314 -21.79 6.38 15.31
N ALA A 315 -20.53 6.22 15.72
CA ALA A 315 -20.11 5.19 16.67
C ALA A 315 -20.83 5.35 18.03
N ALA A 316 -20.92 6.57 18.55
CA ALA A 316 -21.53 6.85 19.85
C ALA A 316 -23.04 6.56 19.86
N TYR A 317 -23.75 6.90 18.79
CA TYR A 317 -25.21 6.75 18.71
C TYR A 317 -25.67 5.36 18.27
N PHE A 318 -25.01 4.74 17.28
CA PHE A 318 -25.51 3.51 16.65
C PHE A 318 -24.89 2.20 17.16
N LEU A 319 -23.71 2.23 17.80
CA LEU A 319 -23.11 1.00 18.31
C LEU A 319 -23.71 0.58 19.66
N PRO A 320 -23.87 -0.74 19.89
CA PRO A 320 -24.40 -1.26 21.15
C PRO A 320 -23.45 -0.95 22.33
N PRO A 321 -23.98 -0.72 23.54
CA PRO A 321 -23.16 -0.44 24.72
C PRO A 321 -22.32 -1.67 25.15
N ASP A 322 -21.11 -1.41 25.64
CA ASP A 322 -20.14 -2.45 26.03
C ASP A 322 -20.55 -3.27 27.26
N LYS A 323 -21.41 -2.72 28.12
CA LYS A 323 -21.99 -3.42 29.27
C LYS A 323 -23.51 -3.47 29.12
N PRO A 324 -24.15 -4.63 29.39
CA PRO A 324 -25.59 -4.66 29.51
C PRO A 324 -26.01 -3.69 30.61
N LYS A 325 -27.05 -2.90 30.37
CA LYS A 325 -27.69 -2.13 31.45
C LYS A 325 -28.20 -3.16 32.44
N ASN A 326 -27.70 -3.13 33.68
CA ASN A 326 -28.34 -3.83 34.78
C ASN A 326 -29.73 -3.20 34.93
N ILE A 327 -30.73 -3.87 34.36
CA ILE A 327 -32.15 -3.62 34.61
C ILE A 327 -32.51 -4.47 35.82
#